data_AF-A0A821KLJ0-F1
#
_entry.id   AF-A0A821KLJ0-F1
#
_cell.length_a   1.000
_cell.length_b   1.000
_cell.length_c   1.000
_cell.angle_alpha   90.00
_cell.angle_beta   90.00
_cell.angle_gamma   90.00
#
_symmetry.space_group_name_H-M   'P 1'
#
loop_
_entity.id
_entity.type
_entity.pdbx_description
1 polymer ?
#
loop_
_entity_poly.entity_id
_entity_poly.type
_entity_poly.pdbx_seq_one_letter_code
_entity_poly.pdbx_strand_id
1 'polypeptide(L)'
;MLRIRNNSYWMIYRFNRLLSSCQSKNGESLFSSSMALNSTMKKLFDSKQYKEALNLFDQNFEISTDSTIDMAIKACTISKDYKRGIRIQQRLSFKSRNNSYIQAALLCFY
;
A
#
# COMPACT_ATOMS: atom_id res chain seq x y z
N MET A 1 -32.20 2.37 -19.73
CA MET A 1 -31.69 2.84 -18.42
C MET A 1 -31.44 1.58 -17.58
N LEU A 2 -30.26 1.21 -17.06
CA LEU A 2 -29.11 1.93 -16.54
C LEU A 2 -27.81 1.11 -16.72
N ARG A 3 -26.69 1.82 -16.73
CA ARG A 3 -25.29 1.37 -16.95
C ARG A 3 -24.84 0.25 -16.01
N ILE A 4 -24.39 -0.86 -16.58
CA ILE A 4 -23.49 -1.82 -15.91
C ILE A 4 -22.08 -1.22 -15.96
N ARG A 5 -21.59 -0.70 -14.84
CA ARG A 5 -20.24 -0.17 -14.71
C ARG A 5 -19.52 -0.94 -13.61
N ASN A 6 -18.28 -1.33 -13.91
CA ASN A 6 -17.24 -1.86 -13.02
C ASN A 6 -17.21 -3.37 -12.78
N ASN A 7 -16.68 -4.11 -13.77
CA ASN A 7 -16.17 -5.48 -13.54
C ASN A 7 -14.77 -5.71 -14.15
N SER A 8 -14.02 -4.63 -14.38
CA SER A 8 -12.68 -4.67 -15.00
C SER A 8 -11.54 -4.82 -13.98
N TYR A 9 -11.77 -4.49 -12.70
CA TYR A 9 -10.73 -4.58 -11.67
C TYR A 9 -10.39 -6.03 -11.29
N TRP A 10 -11.38 -6.93 -11.23
CA TRP A 10 -11.16 -8.34 -10.90
C TRP A 10 -10.27 -9.08 -11.91
N MET A 11 -10.30 -8.67 -13.18
CA MET A 11 -9.49 -9.29 -14.23
C MET A 11 -8.03 -8.84 -14.19
N ILE A 12 -7.76 -7.58 -13.83
CA ILE A 12 -6.38 -7.06 -13.68
C ILE A 12 -5.68 -7.71 -12.47
N TYR A 13 -6.40 -7.87 -11.36
CA TYR A 13 -5.87 -8.59 -10.19
C TYR A 13 -5.62 -10.08 -10.48
N ARG A 14 -6.46 -10.72 -11.30
CA ARG A 14 -6.26 -12.12 -11.72
C ARG A 14 -5.08 -12.30 -12.67
N PHE A 15 -4.80 -11.31 -13.53
CA PHE A 15 -3.63 -11.32 -14.41
C PHE A 15 -2.31 -11.13 -13.64
N ASN A 16 -2.27 -10.23 -12.65
CA ASN A 16 -1.10 -10.09 -11.76
C ASN A 16 -0.85 -11.33 -10.88
N ARG A 17 -1.91 -12.08 -10.54
CA ARG A 17 -1.79 -13.36 -9.81
C ARG A 17 -1.13 -14.47 -10.65
N LEU A 18 -1.32 -14.46 -11.97
CA LEU A 18 -0.72 -15.44 -12.88
C LEU A 18 0.76 -15.16 -13.14
N LEU A 19 1.19 -13.90 -13.19
CA LEU A 19 2.61 -13.53 -13.30
C LEU A 19 3.42 -13.90 -12.03
N SER A 20 2.77 -13.99 -10.87
CA SER A 20 3.40 -14.42 -9.61
C SER A 20 3.59 -15.94 -9.51
N SER A 21 3.01 -16.73 -10.42
CA SER A 21 3.07 -18.20 -10.38
C SER A 21 4.41 -18.78 -10.86
N CYS A 22 5.35 -17.95 -11.31
CA CYS A 22 6.65 -18.40 -11.82
C CYS A 22 7.80 -18.27 -10.81
N GLN A 23 7.58 -17.81 -9.58
CA GLN A 23 8.64 -17.73 -8.57
C GLN A 23 8.29 -18.44 -7.27
N SER A 24 8.81 -19.67 -7.24
CA SER A 24 9.62 -20.21 -6.15
C SER A 24 8.94 -20.66 -4.86
N LYS A 25 9.60 -21.66 -4.28
CA LYS A 25 9.10 -22.69 -3.39
C LYS A 25 9.13 -22.24 -1.94
N ASN A 26 8.01 -22.45 -1.25
CA ASN A 26 7.87 -22.83 0.16
C ASN A 26 8.88 -22.20 1.14
N GLY A 27 8.65 -20.91 1.45
CA GLY A 27 9.43 -20.09 2.40
C GLY A 27 9.44 -18.61 2.00
N GLU A 28 9.27 -18.34 0.70
CA GLU A 28 9.43 -17.03 0.06
C GLU A 28 8.11 -16.26 -0.19
N SER A 29 6.96 -16.83 0.19
CA SER A 29 5.65 -16.28 -0.18
C SER A 29 5.34 -14.92 0.44
N LEU A 30 5.75 -14.67 1.69
CA LEU A 30 5.54 -13.40 2.38
C LEU A 30 6.44 -12.29 1.81
N PHE A 31 7.71 -12.59 1.53
CA PHE A 31 8.65 -11.62 1.00
C PHE A 31 8.26 -11.22 -0.43
N SER A 32 7.93 -12.20 -1.28
CA SER A 32 7.39 -11.97 -2.62
C SER A 32 6.10 -11.14 -2.59
N SER A 33 5.20 -11.44 -1.64
CA SER A 33 3.95 -10.67 -1.47
C SER A 33 4.19 -9.23 -1.02
N SER A 34 5.12 -8.99 -0.09
CA SER A 34 5.48 -7.63 0.36
C SER A 34 6.17 -6.81 -0.72
N MET A 35 6.99 -7.44 -1.57
CA MET A 35 7.66 -6.79 -2.68
C MET A 35 6.66 -6.43 -3.78
N ALA A 36 5.72 -7.34 -4.07
CA ALA A 36 4.60 -7.08 -4.97
C ALA A 36 3.70 -5.94 -4.46
N LEU A 37 3.41 -5.90 -3.15
CA LEU A 37 2.69 -4.80 -2.51
C LEU A 37 3.39 -3.46 -2.72
N ASN A 38 4.70 -3.42 -2.46
CA ASN A 38 5.48 -2.19 -2.59
C ASN A 38 5.49 -1.67 -4.04
N SER A 39 5.69 -2.57 -5.00
CA SER A 39 5.65 -2.23 -6.43
C SER A 39 4.29 -1.72 -6.88
N THR A 40 3.20 -2.35 -6.43
CA THR A 40 1.84 -1.94 -6.78
C THR A 40 1.45 -0.61 -6.14
N MET A 41 1.74 -0.40 -4.86
CA MET A 41 1.55 0.90 -4.20
C MET A 41 2.32 2.00 -4.91
N LYS A 42 3.58 1.75 -5.28
CA LYS A 42 4.40 2.73 -5.99
C LYS A 42 3.77 3.13 -7.32
N LYS A 43 3.34 2.16 -8.13
CA LYS A 43 2.63 2.44 -9.40
C LYS A 43 1.36 3.26 -9.20
N LEU A 44 0.57 2.95 -8.18
CA LEU A 44 -0.64 3.72 -7.85
C LEU A 44 -0.30 5.14 -7.38
N PHE A 45 0.77 5.29 -6.61
CA PHE A 45 1.25 6.59 -6.13
C PHE A 45 1.74 7.48 -7.28
N ASP A 46 2.55 6.92 -8.18
CA ASP A 46 3.04 7.59 -9.39
C ASP A 46 1.87 7.96 -10.32
N SER A 47 0.82 7.12 -10.35
CA SER A 47 -0.43 7.37 -11.09
C SER A 47 -1.38 8.33 -10.37
N LYS A 48 -0.98 8.91 -9.23
CA LYS A 48 -1.78 9.80 -8.36
C LYS A 48 -3.10 9.20 -7.84
N GLN A 49 -3.20 7.86 -7.84
CA GLN A 49 -4.35 7.13 -7.31
C GLN A 49 -4.20 6.87 -5.81
N TYR A 50 -4.06 7.95 -5.03
CA TYR A 50 -3.74 7.86 -3.60
C TYR A 50 -4.78 7.08 -2.77
N LYS A 51 -6.07 7.24 -3.09
CA LYS A 51 -7.15 6.52 -2.39
C LYS A 51 -7.09 5.00 -2.60
N GLU A 52 -6.75 4.58 -3.82
CA GLU A 52 -6.60 3.16 -4.15
C GLU A 52 -5.35 2.58 -3.48
N ALA A 53 -4.24 3.33 -3.49
CA ALA A 53 -3.02 2.95 -2.78
C ALA A 53 -3.31 2.74 -1.29
N LEU A 54 -4.01 3.68 -0.65
CA LEU A 54 -4.38 3.58 0.77
C LEU A 54 -5.30 2.39 1.05
N ASN A 55 -6.30 2.13 0.21
CA ASN A 55 -7.17 0.96 0.38
C ASN A 55 -6.39 -0.36 0.24
N LEU A 56 -5.44 -0.43 -0.68
CA LEU A 56 -4.57 -1.58 -0.86
C LEU A 56 -3.64 -1.78 0.34
N PHE A 57 -3.14 -0.69 0.93
CA PHE A 57 -2.38 -0.73 2.19
C PHE A 57 -3.23 -1.26 3.35
N ASP A 58 -4.45 -0.73 3.52
CA ASP A 58 -5.35 -1.15 4.61
C ASP A 58 -5.69 -2.64 4.55
N GLN A 59 -5.87 -3.19 3.34
CA GLN A 59 -6.14 -4.62 3.12
C GLN A 59 -4.92 -5.52 3.40
N ASN A 60 -3.71 -4.98 3.30
CA ASN A 60 -2.46 -5.73 3.39
C ASN A 60 -1.57 -5.22 4.53
N PHE A 61 -2.17 -4.65 5.57
CA PHE A 61 -1.44 -4.03 6.67
C PHE A 61 -0.48 -5.01 7.36
N GLU A 62 -0.87 -6.28 7.49
CA GLU A 62 -0.05 -7.31 8.16
C GLU A 62 1.27 -7.62 7.44
N ILE A 63 1.29 -7.49 6.12
CA ILE A 63 2.47 -7.69 5.27
C ILE A 63 3.12 -6.37 4.86
N SER A 64 2.70 -5.27 5.47
CA SER A 64 3.23 -3.94 5.17
C SER A 64 4.69 -3.83 5.61
N THR A 65 5.47 -3.09 4.83
CA THR A 65 6.87 -2.80 5.10
C THR A 65 7.02 -1.32 5.42
N ASP A 66 8.16 -0.93 6.00
CA ASP A 66 8.42 0.48 6.30
C ASP A 66 8.30 1.38 5.05
N SER A 67 8.65 0.84 3.87
CA SER A 67 8.48 1.54 2.58
C SER A 67 7.01 1.78 2.22
N THR A 68 6.13 0.79 2.44
CA THR A 68 4.71 0.97 2.14
C THR A 68 4.00 1.84 3.16
N ILE A 69 4.46 1.80 4.43
CA ILE A 69 4.03 2.73 5.47
C ILE A 69 4.39 4.17 5.10
N ASP A 70 5.63 4.44 4.69
CA ASP A 70 6.08 5.78 4.26
C ASP A 70 5.21 6.33 3.11
N MET A 71 4.96 5.50 2.08
CA MET A 71 4.08 5.87 0.97
C MET A 71 2.63 6.12 1.41
N ALA A 72 2.11 5.33 2.35
CA ALA A 72 0.76 5.52 2.87
C ALA A 72 0.64 6.86 3.61
N ILE A 73 1.61 7.21 4.46
CA ILE A 73 1.63 8.49 5.18
C ILE A 73 1.70 9.66 4.19
N LYS A 74 2.61 9.60 3.21
CA LYS A 74 2.71 10.62 2.14
C LYS A 74 1.43 10.75 1.34
N ALA A 75 0.79 9.63 1.00
CA ALA A 75 -0.48 9.62 0.28
C ALA A 75 -1.58 10.30 1.11
N CYS A 76 -1.63 10.08 2.43
CA CYS A 76 -2.53 10.78 3.34
C CYS A 76 -2.29 12.30 3.35
N THR A 77 -1.04 12.75 3.42
CA THR A 77 -0.69 14.18 3.37
C THR A 77 -1.15 14.83 2.07
N ILE A 78 -0.86 14.20 0.92
CA ILE A 78 -1.23 14.73 -0.40
C ILE A 78 -2.75 14.72 -0.59
N SER A 79 -3.43 13.66 -0.17
CA SER A 79 -4.89 13.53 -0.28
C SER A 79 -5.67 14.32 0.79
N LYS A 80 -4.96 14.97 1.73
CA LYS A 80 -5.53 15.67 2.89
C LYS A 80 -6.43 14.79 3.76
N ASP A 81 -6.18 13.48 3.78
CA ASP A 81 -6.91 12.53 4.62
C ASP A 81 -6.16 12.30 5.94
N TYR A 82 -6.18 13.34 6.78
CA TYR A 82 -5.50 13.34 8.06
C TYR A 82 -6.09 12.30 9.03
N LYS A 83 -7.39 12.01 8.93
CA LYS A 83 -8.03 10.99 9.78
C LYS A 83 -7.43 9.61 9.53
N ARG A 84 -7.20 9.24 8.26
CA ARG A 84 -6.52 7.99 7.93
C ARG A 84 -5.06 8.01 8.35
N GLY A 85 -4.33 9.10 8.12
CA GLY A 85 -2.92 9.22 8.51
C GLY A 85 -2.71 8.98 10.02
N ILE A 86 -3.58 9.55 10.86
CA ILE A 86 -3.54 9.34 12.32
C ILE A 86 -3.79 7.86 12.67
N ARG A 87 -4.76 7.19 12.04
CA ARG A 87 -5.01 5.75 12.28
C ARG A 87 -3.82 4.89 11.92
N ILE A 88 -3.15 5.18 10.82
CA ILE A 88 -1.93 4.48 10.39
C ILE A 88 -0.83 4.70 11.43
N GLN A 89 -0.61 5.95 11.86
CA GLN A 89 0.38 6.30 12.88
C GLN A 89 0.14 5.57 14.20
N GLN A 90 -1.11 5.48 14.65
CA GLN A 90 -1.50 4.76 15.88
C GLN A 90 -1.21 3.26 15.80
N ARG A 91 -1.29 2.68 14.60
CA ARG A 91 -1.03 1.25 14.35
C ARG A 91 0.45 0.92 14.13
N LEU A 92 1.34 1.92 14.07
CA LEU A 92 2.77 1.68 13.87
C LEU A 92 3.38 0.93 15.05
N SER A 93 4.20 -0.08 14.72
CA SER A 93 5.07 -0.73 15.69
C SER A 93 6.17 0.23 16.20
N PHE A 94 6.68 -0.03 17.40
CA PHE A 94 7.82 0.73 17.95
C PHE A 94 9.03 0.74 17.01
N LYS A 95 9.28 -0.40 16.33
CA LYS A 95 10.36 -0.53 15.34
C LYS A 95 10.16 0.42 14.15
N SER A 96 8.97 0.46 13.56
CA SER A 96 8.67 1.32 12.42
C SER A 96 8.65 2.81 12.80
N ARG A 97 8.28 3.16 14.04
CA ARG A 97 8.31 4.55 14.53
C ARG A 97 9.74 5.11 14.66
N ASN A 98 10.73 4.24 14.85
CA ASN A 98 12.13 4.62 14.92
C ASN A 98 12.82 4.64 13.56
N ASN A 99 12.10 4.34 12.47
CA ASN A 99 12.63 4.43 11.13
C ASN A 99 12.70 5.91 10.68
N SER A 100 13.88 6.36 10.24
CA SER A 100 14.13 7.74 9.84
C SER A 100 13.22 8.22 8.70
N TYR A 101 12.89 7.33 7.74
CA TYR A 101 12.00 7.67 6.63
C TYR A 101 10.57 7.94 7.12
N ILE A 102 10.08 7.09 8.01
CA ILE A 102 8.73 7.23 8.59
C ILE A 102 8.67 8.49 9.45
N GLN A 103 9.70 8.80 10.22
CA GLN A 103 9.76 10.04 11.02
C GLN A 103 9.72 11.29 10.13
N ALA A 104 10.46 11.30 9.03
CA ALA A 104 10.42 12.41 8.07
C ALA A 104 9.01 12.57 7.46
N ALA A 105 8.34 11.47 7.09
CA ALA A 105 6.98 11.51 6.57
C ALA A 105 5.96 12.01 7.61
N LEU A 106 6.12 11.60 8.88
CA LEU A 106 5.30 12.09 9.98
C LEU A 106 5.52 13.58 10.26
N LEU A 107 6.75 14.08 10.13
CA LEU A 107 7.06 15.49 10.32
C LEU A 107 6.44 16.36 9.22
N CYS A 108 6.34 15.85 7.98
CA CYS A 108 5.61 16.49 6.89
C CYS A 108 4.08 16.37 7.02
N PHE A 109 3.59 15.50 7.90
CA PHE A 109 2.16 15.26 8.09
C PHE A 109 1.52 16.21 9.12
N TYR A 110 2.28 16.62 10.15
CA TYR A 110 1.89 17.64 11.13
C TYR A 110 2.21 19.05 10.64
#